data_AF-A0A7J4FJ17-F1
#
_entry.id   AF-A0A7J4FJ17-F1
#
_cell.length_a   1.000
_cell.length_b   1.000
_cell.length_c   1.000
_cell.angle_alpha   90.00
_cell.angle_beta   90.00
_cell.angle_gamma   90.00
#
_symmetry.space_group_name_H-M   'P 1'
#
loop_
_entity.id
_entity.type
_entity.pdbx_description
1 polymer ?
#
loop_
_entity_poly.entity_id
_entity_poly.type
_entity_poly.pdbx_seq_one_letter_code
_entity_poly.pdbx_strand_id
1 'polypeptide(L)'
;MEKNKMHRKDLRDMYKEAIREWRENYRDALKEWKERLKDWKMQAKDKIAKGSLPPLPPMPKITRMPPLPLHGARSNVVASRIGDEELKLIDMLIEAGLFETRSEAVAYLVNEGIKARRDIIEKVSSALKEIRKIRQQAEEQVEKLRRELGLTRSGEDASERVCPQCRRDLANLPADIQVCPYCGTRFNKA
;
A
#
# COMPACT_ATOMS: atom_id res chain seq x y z
N MET A 1 24.08 -19.51 1.26
CA MET A 1 23.66 -18.69 0.09
C MET A 1 22.78 -19.47 -0.91
N GLU A 2 22.72 -20.82 -0.87
CA GLU A 2 21.80 -21.65 -1.68
C GLU A 2 20.31 -21.33 -1.58
N LYS A 3 19.75 -21.21 -0.36
CA LYS A 3 18.29 -21.09 -0.15
C LYS A 3 17.68 -19.88 -0.89
N ASN A 4 18.46 -18.83 -1.07
CA ASN A 4 18.05 -17.59 -1.74
C ASN A 4 18.15 -17.66 -3.28
N LYS A 5 18.82 -18.68 -3.84
CA LYS A 5 18.84 -18.97 -5.29
C LYS A 5 17.68 -19.89 -5.68
N MET A 6 17.34 -20.86 -4.82
CA MET A 6 16.23 -21.80 -5.03
C MET A 6 14.88 -21.07 -5.04
N HIS A 7 14.62 -20.22 -4.03
CA HIS A 7 13.38 -19.44 -3.93
C HIS A 7 13.16 -18.46 -5.11
N ARG A 8 14.24 -17.90 -5.67
CA ARG A 8 14.17 -17.02 -6.85
C ARG A 8 13.85 -17.78 -8.15
N LYS A 9 14.25 -19.04 -8.27
CA LYS A 9 14.00 -19.87 -9.44
C LYS A 9 12.52 -20.30 -9.47
N ASP A 10 12.00 -20.75 -8.33
CA ASP A 10 10.59 -21.12 -8.18
C ASP A 10 9.65 -19.95 -8.46
N LEU A 11 9.97 -18.75 -7.95
CA LEU A 11 9.18 -17.54 -8.19
C LEU A 11 9.18 -17.14 -9.68
N ARG A 12 10.30 -17.32 -10.37
CA ARG A 12 10.45 -17.03 -11.81
C ARG A 12 9.63 -18.00 -12.65
N ASP A 13 9.56 -19.27 -12.28
CA ASP A 13 8.83 -20.28 -13.03
C ASP A 13 7.32 -20.19 -12.80
N MET A 14 6.87 -19.97 -11.56
CA MET A 14 5.46 -19.60 -11.27
C MET A 14 5.01 -18.36 -12.05
N TYR A 15 5.90 -17.36 -12.20
CA TYR A 15 5.59 -16.15 -12.96
C TYR A 15 5.44 -16.40 -14.47
N LYS A 16 6.33 -17.20 -15.06
CA LYS A 16 6.21 -17.59 -16.48
C LYS A 16 4.89 -18.30 -16.75
N GLU A 17 4.44 -19.12 -15.82
CA GLU A 17 3.15 -19.81 -15.89
C GLU A 17 1.99 -18.81 -15.79
N ALA A 18 2.01 -17.89 -14.83
CA ALA A 18 0.98 -16.85 -14.69
C ALA A 18 0.87 -15.92 -15.93
N ILE A 19 1.99 -15.54 -16.55
CA ILE A 19 1.95 -14.77 -17.81
C ILE A 19 1.36 -15.60 -18.94
N ARG A 20 1.74 -16.88 -19.03
CA ARG A 20 1.28 -17.77 -20.09
C ARG A 20 -0.23 -17.93 -20.01
N GLU A 21 -0.73 -18.23 -18.81
CA GLU A 21 -2.15 -18.37 -18.51
C GLU A 21 -2.91 -17.06 -18.78
N TRP A 22 -2.39 -15.92 -18.31
CA TRP A 22 -2.99 -14.62 -18.60
C TRP A 22 -3.07 -14.34 -20.12
N ARG A 23 -2.00 -14.66 -20.87
CA ARG A 23 -1.95 -14.46 -22.32
C ARG A 23 -2.95 -15.34 -23.06
N GLU A 24 -3.14 -16.58 -22.60
CA GLU A 24 -4.15 -17.50 -23.14
C GLU A 24 -5.56 -16.98 -22.85
N ASN A 25 -5.86 -16.62 -21.60
CA ASN A 25 -7.12 -16.02 -21.20
C ASN A 25 -7.44 -14.72 -21.96
N TYR A 26 -6.43 -13.86 -22.17
CA TYR A 26 -6.57 -12.64 -22.96
C TYR A 26 -6.91 -12.93 -24.42
N ARG A 27 -6.22 -13.92 -25.02
CA ARG A 27 -6.45 -14.34 -26.40
C ARG A 27 -7.87 -14.89 -26.57
N ASP A 28 -8.34 -15.70 -25.62
CA ASP A 28 -9.66 -16.31 -25.71
C ASP A 28 -10.77 -15.29 -25.46
N ALA A 29 -10.61 -14.37 -24.51
CA ALA A 29 -11.52 -13.23 -24.31
C ALA A 29 -11.65 -12.35 -25.58
N LEU A 30 -10.55 -12.15 -26.32
CA LEU A 30 -10.59 -11.45 -27.60
C LEU A 30 -11.28 -12.24 -28.71
N LYS A 31 -11.12 -13.57 -28.77
CA LYS A 31 -11.85 -14.42 -29.73
C LYS A 31 -13.35 -14.37 -29.46
N GLU A 32 -13.76 -14.56 -28.22
CA GLU A 32 -15.17 -14.48 -27.82
C GLU A 32 -15.77 -13.11 -28.15
N TRP A 33 -15.03 -12.03 -27.83
CA TRP A 33 -15.47 -10.68 -28.15
C TRP A 33 -15.57 -10.44 -29.65
N LYS A 34 -14.65 -11.00 -30.46
CA LYS A 34 -14.71 -10.91 -31.92
C LYS A 34 -15.97 -11.57 -32.48
N GLU A 35 -16.39 -12.72 -31.95
CA GLU A 35 -17.64 -13.37 -32.37
C GLU A 35 -18.85 -12.53 -31.94
N ARG A 36 -18.89 -12.05 -30.70
CA ARG A 36 -19.96 -11.16 -30.22
C ARG A 36 -20.05 -9.85 -31.02
N LEU A 37 -18.91 -9.32 -31.47
CA LEU A 37 -18.85 -8.14 -32.32
C LEU A 37 -19.44 -8.41 -33.71
N LYS A 38 -19.25 -9.61 -34.28
CA LYS A 38 -19.90 -9.99 -35.55
C LYS A 38 -21.41 -10.05 -35.39
N ASP A 39 -21.91 -10.68 -34.33
CA ASP A 39 -23.34 -10.76 -34.03
C ASP A 39 -23.95 -9.37 -33.83
N TRP A 40 -23.27 -8.51 -33.06
CA TRP A 40 -23.66 -7.12 -32.87
C TRP A 40 -23.69 -6.36 -34.19
N LYS A 41 -22.69 -6.54 -35.07
CA LYS A 41 -22.64 -5.90 -36.39
C LYS A 41 -23.81 -6.33 -37.29
N MET A 42 -24.21 -7.59 -37.24
CA MET A 42 -25.39 -8.07 -37.99
C MET A 42 -26.68 -7.43 -37.47
N GLN A 43 -26.88 -7.42 -36.15
CA GLN A 43 -28.04 -6.77 -35.52
C GLN A 43 -28.05 -5.25 -35.74
N ALA A 44 -26.87 -4.63 -35.79
CA ALA A 44 -26.72 -3.20 -36.02
C ALA A 44 -27.14 -2.80 -37.43
N LYS A 45 -26.80 -3.59 -38.44
CA LYS A 45 -27.23 -3.33 -39.83
C LYS A 45 -28.75 -3.30 -39.97
N ASP A 46 -29.45 -4.22 -39.32
CA ASP A 46 -30.93 -4.28 -39.33
C ASP A 46 -31.55 -3.08 -38.60
N LYS A 47 -31.01 -2.69 -37.44
CA LYS A 47 -31.49 -1.52 -36.68
C LYS A 47 -31.22 -0.19 -37.38
N ILE A 48 -30.05 -0.04 -37.99
CA ILE A 48 -29.68 1.14 -38.77
C ILE A 48 -30.56 1.27 -40.02
N ALA A 49 -30.88 0.15 -40.69
CA ALA A 49 -31.84 0.13 -41.80
C ALA A 49 -33.25 0.56 -41.37
N LYS A 50 -33.62 0.33 -40.11
CA LYS A 50 -34.87 0.77 -39.48
C LYS A 50 -34.79 2.18 -38.85
N GLY A 51 -33.70 2.93 -39.10
CA GLY A 51 -33.51 4.31 -38.63
C GLY A 51 -33.11 4.45 -37.16
N SER A 52 -32.70 3.37 -36.49
CA SER A 52 -32.30 3.36 -35.07
C SER A 52 -30.82 3.01 -34.91
N LEU A 53 -30.07 3.82 -34.15
CA LEU A 53 -28.67 3.54 -33.81
C LEU A 53 -28.60 2.60 -32.61
N PRO A 54 -28.02 1.39 -32.75
CA PRO A 54 -27.86 0.47 -31.63
C PRO A 54 -26.78 0.96 -30.64
N PRO A 55 -26.89 0.59 -29.36
CA PRO A 55 -25.85 0.89 -28.38
C PRO A 55 -24.54 0.19 -28.74
N LEU A 56 -23.40 0.79 -28.37
CA LEU A 56 -22.08 0.24 -28.61
C LEU A 56 -21.93 -1.18 -28.03
N PRO A 57 -21.15 -2.06 -28.69
CA PRO A 57 -20.93 -3.41 -28.19
C PRO A 57 -20.19 -3.34 -26.84
N PRO A 58 -20.55 -4.19 -25.87
CA PRO A 58 -19.86 -4.22 -24.59
C PRO A 58 -18.40 -4.62 -24.79
N MET A 59 -17.50 -3.94 -24.06
CA MET A 59 -16.06 -4.25 -24.09
C MET A 59 -15.79 -5.67 -23.56
N PRO A 60 -14.71 -6.33 -24.04
CA PRO A 60 -14.31 -7.63 -23.50
C PRO A 60 -13.96 -7.49 -22.02
N LYS A 61 -14.35 -8.48 -21.22
CA LYS A 61 -13.90 -8.59 -19.82
C LYS A 61 -12.47 -9.14 -19.82
N ILE A 62 -11.50 -8.25 -20.04
CA ILE A 62 -10.09 -8.59 -19.97
C ILE A 62 -9.73 -8.83 -18.51
N THR A 63 -9.27 -10.04 -18.19
CA THR A 63 -8.64 -10.31 -16.90
C THR A 63 -7.44 -9.39 -16.76
N ARG A 64 -7.40 -8.59 -15.68
CA ARG A 64 -6.26 -7.72 -15.42
C ARG A 64 -5.03 -8.58 -15.27
N MET A 65 -3.93 -8.18 -15.91
CA MET A 65 -2.66 -8.86 -15.74
C MET A 65 -2.33 -8.91 -14.24
N PRO A 66 -1.90 -10.07 -13.71
CA PRO A 66 -1.48 -10.14 -12.32
C PRO A 66 -0.36 -9.11 -12.10
N PRO A 67 -0.41 -8.34 -10.99
CA PRO A 67 0.55 -7.28 -10.74
C PRO A 67 1.96 -7.89 -10.71
N LEU A 68 2.81 -7.42 -11.61
CA LEU A 68 4.20 -7.81 -11.67
C LEU A 68 4.91 -7.29 -10.43
N PRO A 69 5.61 -8.13 -9.65
CA PRO A 69 6.66 -7.64 -8.78
C PRO A 69 7.86 -7.27 -9.65
N LEU A 70 7.73 -6.22 -10.48
CA LEU A 70 8.90 -5.40 -10.81
C LEU A 70 9.47 -4.95 -9.45
N HIS A 71 10.78 -5.06 -9.26
CA HIS A 71 11.50 -4.72 -8.03
C HIS A 71 10.78 -3.62 -7.21
N GLY A 72 10.25 -3.98 -6.03
CA GLY A 72 9.68 -3.01 -5.10
C GLY A 72 8.16 -3.03 -4.90
N ALA A 73 7.46 -4.12 -5.19
CA ALA A 73 6.03 -4.28 -4.87
C ALA A 73 5.73 -4.43 -3.36
N ARG A 74 6.24 -3.50 -2.54
CA ARG A 74 5.73 -3.03 -1.26
C ARG A 74 6.28 -1.62 -1.03
N SER A 75 5.67 -0.58 -1.59
CA SER A 75 6.12 0.79 -1.35
C SER A 75 5.07 1.57 -0.55
N ASN A 76 5.34 1.71 0.74
CA ASN A 76 4.74 2.80 1.50
C ASN A 76 5.25 4.10 0.88
N VAL A 77 4.34 4.94 0.37
CA VAL A 77 4.69 6.24 -0.20
C VAL A 77 4.54 7.29 0.88
N VAL A 78 5.64 7.96 1.20
CA VAL A 78 5.66 9.11 2.08
C VAL A 78 5.85 10.35 1.22
N ALA A 79 4.84 11.21 1.16
CA ALA A 79 4.98 12.52 0.51
C ALA A 79 5.71 13.47 1.48
N SER A 80 6.90 13.92 1.11
CA SER A 80 7.67 14.90 1.87
C SER A 80 7.93 16.15 1.04
N ARG A 81 7.93 17.31 1.70
CA ARG A 81 8.52 18.53 1.15
C ARG A 81 10.03 18.43 1.28
N ILE A 82 10.74 18.87 0.25
CA ILE A 82 12.21 18.90 0.16
C ILE A 82 12.58 20.34 -0.16
N GLY A 83 13.64 20.86 0.45
CA GLY A 83 14.13 22.20 0.15
C GLY A 83 14.82 22.28 -1.21
N ASP A 84 15.03 23.50 -1.70
CA ASP A 84 15.61 23.73 -3.02
C ASP A 84 17.07 23.26 -3.11
N GLU A 85 17.82 23.33 -2.01
CA GLU A 85 19.21 22.87 -1.95
C GLU A 85 19.31 21.35 -2.04
N GLU A 86 18.51 20.62 -1.25
CA GLU A 86 18.48 19.17 -1.29
C GLU A 86 17.95 18.65 -2.63
N LEU A 87 16.97 19.34 -3.23
CA LEU A 87 16.47 18.99 -4.56
C LEU A 87 17.56 19.11 -5.63
N LYS A 88 18.39 20.16 -5.60
CA LYS A 88 19.53 20.31 -6.51
C LYS A 88 20.55 19.20 -6.36
N LEU A 89 20.84 18.76 -5.12
CA LEU A 89 21.73 17.62 -4.88
C LEU A 89 21.16 16.32 -5.47
N ILE A 90 19.85 16.09 -5.29
CA ILE A 90 19.18 14.93 -5.88
C ILE A 90 19.27 14.96 -7.41
N ASP A 91 19.02 16.12 -8.02
CA ASP A 91 19.10 16.28 -9.48
C ASP A 91 20.52 16.02 -10.01
N MET A 92 21.54 16.53 -9.31
CA MET A 92 22.94 16.27 -9.66
C MET A 92 23.28 14.77 -9.68
N LEU A 93 22.72 13.98 -8.74
CA LEU A 93 22.93 12.52 -8.70
C LEU A 93 22.28 11.81 -9.89
N ILE A 94 21.15 12.33 -10.39
CA ILE A 94 20.48 11.81 -11.59
C ILE A 94 21.28 12.19 -12.84
N GLU A 95 21.72 13.44 -12.94
CA GLU A 95 22.56 13.93 -14.05
C GLU A 95 23.87 13.15 -14.16
N ALA A 96 24.47 12.77 -13.02
CA ALA A 96 25.64 11.91 -12.96
C ALA A 96 25.36 10.44 -13.33
N GLY A 97 24.10 10.07 -13.56
CA GLY A 97 23.68 8.72 -13.93
C GLY A 97 23.72 7.71 -12.78
N LEU A 98 23.76 8.17 -11.52
CA LEU A 98 23.78 7.28 -10.35
C LEU A 98 22.40 6.71 -10.01
N PHE A 99 21.33 7.43 -10.37
CA PHE A 99 19.93 7.01 -10.17
C PHE A 99 19.09 7.37 -11.39
N GLU A 100 18.06 6.56 -11.67
CA GLU A 100 17.17 6.79 -12.80
C GLU A 100 16.06 7.81 -12.46
N THR A 101 15.67 7.88 -11.18
CA THR A 101 14.57 8.75 -10.73
C THR A 101 14.85 9.46 -9.42
N ARG A 102 14.24 10.64 -9.21
CA ARG A 102 14.29 11.38 -7.92
C ARG A 102 13.81 10.53 -6.75
N SER A 103 12.73 9.75 -6.93
CA SER A 103 12.19 8.88 -5.90
C SER A 103 13.15 7.78 -5.47
N GLU A 104 13.93 7.23 -6.42
CA GLU A 104 14.95 6.22 -6.14
C GLU A 104 16.12 6.82 -5.36
N ALA A 105 16.63 7.97 -5.80
CA ALA A 105 17.69 8.70 -5.10
C ALA A 105 17.29 9.05 -3.67
N VAL A 106 16.06 9.57 -3.46
CA VAL A 106 15.53 9.87 -2.13
C VAL A 106 15.41 8.62 -1.27
N ALA A 107 14.88 7.52 -1.81
CA ALA A 107 14.76 6.26 -1.07
C ALA A 107 16.13 5.72 -0.64
N TYR A 108 17.14 5.84 -1.50
CA TYR A 108 18.52 5.48 -1.19
C TYR A 108 19.09 6.36 -0.07
N LEU A 109 19.00 7.68 -0.20
CA LEU A 109 19.50 8.63 0.80
C LEU A 109 18.83 8.46 2.17
N VAL A 110 17.52 8.21 2.20
CA VAL A 110 16.80 7.90 3.44
C VAL A 110 17.32 6.61 4.08
N ASN A 111 17.56 5.56 3.30
CA ASN A 111 18.09 4.31 3.82
C ASN A 111 19.52 4.49 4.38
N GLU A 112 20.40 5.18 3.66
CA GLU A 112 21.75 5.48 4.15
C GLU A 112 21.71 6.41 5.38
N GLY A 113 20.81 7.38 5.42
CA GLY A 113 20.58 8.22 6.61
C GLY A 113 20.16 7.42 7.83
N ILE A 114 19.24 6.45 7.66
CA ILE A 114 18.83 5.52 8.72
C ILE A 114 20.02 4.68 9.19
N LYS A 115 20.85 4.19 8.27
CA LYS A 115 22.06 3.42 8.62
C LYS A 115 23.07 4.26 9.38
N ALA A 116 23.32 5.49 8.93
CA ALA A 116 24.28 6.41 9.53
C ALA A 116 23.87 6.83 10.96
N ARG A 117 22.57 6.83 11.27
CA ARG A 117 22.02 7.26 12.58
C ARG A 117 21.37 6.12 13.37
N ARG A 118 21.81 4.87 13.14
CA ARG A 118 21.29 3.68 13.83
C ARG A 118 21.36 3.81 15.34
N ASP A 119 22.46 4.36 15.86
CA ASP A 119 22.69 4.56 17.30
C ASP A 119 21.58 5.39 17.96
N ILE A 120 21.15 6.48 17.32
CA ILE A 120 20.08 7.34 17.83
C ILE A 120 18.73 6.64 17.68
N ILE A 121 18.49 6.01 16.54
CA ILE A 121 17.24 5.28 16.29
C ILE A 121 17.06 4.16 17.31
N GLU A 122 18.12 3.45 17.67
CA GLU A 122 18.11 2.41 18.70
C GLU A 122 17.82 2.98 20.09
N LYS A 123 18.45 4.10 20.48
CA LYS A 123 18.17 4.79 21.74
C LYS A 123 16.70 5.21 21.85
N VAL A 124 16.17 5.84 20.79
CA VAL A 124 14.74 6.24 20.72
C VAL A 124 13.84 5.01 20.79
N SER A 125 14.18 3.94 20.08
CA SER A 125 13.44 2.68 20.11
C SER A 125 13.41 2.06 21.51
N SER A 126 14.54 2.06 22.23
CA SER A 126 14.61 1.55 23.60
C SER A 126 13.74 2.37 24.55
N ALA A 127 13.87 3.69 24.52
CA ALA A 127 13.08 4.58 25.37
C ALA A 127 11.57 4.41 25.11
N LEU A 128 11.15 4.29 23.84
CA LEU A 128 9.75 4.06 23.50
C LEU A 128 9.24 2.68 23.96
N LYS A 129 10.09 1.64 23.91
CA LYS A 129 9.73 0.31 24.45
C LYS A 129 9.52 0.35 25.95
N GLU A 130 10.39 1.05 26.68
CA GLU A 130 10.25 1.24 28.13
C GLU A 130 8.96 1.98 28.47
N ILE A 131 8.65 3.08 27.79
CA ILE A 131 7.39 3.81 27.97
C ILE A 131 6.19 2.91 27.72
N ARG A 132 6.20 2.11 26.65
CA ARG A 132 5.11 1.16 26.35
C ARG A 132 4.96 0.11 27.44
N LYS A 133 6.06 -0.44 27.94
CA LYS A 133 6.06 -1.40 29.05
C LYS A 133 5.46 -0.80 30.31
N ILE A 134 5.88 0.41 30.69
CA ILE A 134 5.37 1.12 31.86
C ILE A 134 3.86 1.38 31.72
N ARG A 135 3.40 1.81 30.55
CA ARG A 135 1.96 2.02 30.29
C ARG A 135 1.17 0.73 30.43
N GLN A 136 1.64 -0.36 29.83
CA GLN A 136 1.00 -1.66 29.96
C GLN A 136 0.93 -2.12 31.42
N GLN A 137 2.02 -1.97 32.17
CA GLN A 137 2.04 -2.30 33.60
C GLN A 137 1.03 -1.44 34.38
N ALA A 138 0.93 -0.14 34.09
CA ALA A 138 -0.04 0.73 34.74
C ALA A 138 -1.49 0.33 34.42
N GLU A 139 -1.78 0.01 33.16
CA GLU A 139 -3.09 -0.49 32.73
C GLU A 139 -3.46 -1.81 33.45
N GLU A 140 -2.52 -2.75 33.54
CA GLU A 140 -2.71 -4.01 34.28
C GLU A 140 -2.97 -3.78 35.77
N GLN A 141 -2.25 -2.86 36.41
CA GLN A 141 -2.47 -2.51 37.83
C GLN A 141 -3.85 -1.86 38.04
N VAL A 142 -4.25 -0.93 37.17
CA VAL A 142 -5.57 -0.29 37.23
C VAL A 142 -6.69 -1.30 37.02
N GLU A 143 -6.52 -2.23 36.08
CA GLU A 143 -7.49 -3.30 35.82
C GLU A 143 -7.63 -4.24 37.03
N LYS A 144 -6.50 -4.60 37.67
CA LYS A 144 -6.53 -5.39 38.91
C LYS A 144 -7.30 -4.66 40.02
N LEU A 145 -7.03 -3.37 40.23
CA LEU A 145 -7.72 -2.55 41.23
C LEU A 145 -9.22 -2.41 40.91
N ARG A 146 -9.60 -2.26 39.65
CA ARG A 146 -11.02 -2.23 39.23
C ARG A 146 -11.75 -3.52 39.58
N ARG A 147 -11.10 -4.68 39.41
CA ARG A 147 -11.66 -5.98 39.80
C ARG A 147 -11.80 -6.11 41.32
N GLU A 148 -10.80 -5.68 42.08
CA GLU A 148 -10.84 -5.67 43.55
C GLU A 148 -11.96 -4.75 44.09
N LEU A 149 -12.21 -3.63 43.41
CA LEU A 149 -13.27 -2.67 43.75
C LEU A 149 -14.65 -3.05 43.21
N GLY A 150 -14.81 -4.18 42.52
CA GLY A 150 -16.09 -4.63 41.95
C GLY A 150 -16.62 -3.76 40.81
N LEU A 151 -15.77 -2.91 40.21
CA LEU A 151 -16.09 -2.03 39.09
C LEU A 151 -15.83 -2.76 37.76
N THR A 152 -16.50 -3.89 37.53
CA THR A 152 -16.47 -4.55 36.22
C THR A 152 -17.28 -3.75 35.23
N ARG A 153 -16.59 -3.01 34.36
CA ARG A 153 -17.21 -2.49 33.13
C ARG A 153 -17.41 -3.66 32.18
N SER A 154 -18.67 -3.98 31.89
CA SER A 154 -19.04 -4.71 30.68
C SER A 154 -18.41 -4.01 29.48
N GLY A 155 -17.78 -4.80 28.61
CA GLY A 155 -16.81 -4.38 27.60
C GLY A 155 -17.07 -3.00 26.99
N GLU A 156 -16.08 -2.12 27.14
CA GLU A 156 -16.03 -0.94 26.29
C GLU A 156 -15.70 -1.41 24.88
N ASP A 157 -16.65 -1.17 23.99
CA ASP A 157 -16.55 -1.38 22.56
C ASP A 157 -15.15 -1.08 22.06
N ALA A 158 -14.53 -2.09 21.45
CA ALA A 158 -13.42 -1.93 20.53
C ALA A 158 -13.94 -1.14 19.31
N SER A 159 -14.30 0.12 19.54
CA SER A 159 -14.67 1.07 18.52
C SER A 159 -13.45 1.23 17.62
N GLU A 160 -13.66 0.91 16.35
CA GLU A 160 -12.66 0.93 15.30
C GLU A 160 -11.96 2.30 15.32
N ARG A 161 -10.74 2.37 15.88
CA ARG A 161 -10.01 3.63 16.09
C ARG A 161 -9.57 4.16 14.73
N VAL A 162 -10.41 4.97 14.09
CA VAL A 162 -10.11 5.59 12.80
C VAL A 162 -9.87 7.09 12.92
N CYS A 163 -9.02 7.63 12.07
CA CYS A 163 -8.82 9.08 12.00
C CYS A 163 -10.09 9.76 11.45
N PRO A 164 -10.64 10.82 12.10
CA PRO A 164 -11.86 11.48 11.62
C PRO A 164 -11.69 12.19 10.28
N GLN A 165 -10.45 12.53 9.90
CA GLN A 165 -10.16 13.27 8.68
C GLN A 165 -9.84 12.33 7.51
N CYS A 166 -8.86 11.43 7.66
CA CYS A 166 -8.42 10.55 6.58
C CYS A 166 -9.02 9.14 6.64
N ARG A 167 -9.83 8.83 7.66
CA ARG A 167 -10.50 7.53 7.90
C ARG A 167 -9.57 6.32 7.93
N ARG A 168 -8.25 6.53 8.08
CA ARG A 168 -7.30 5.43 8.23
C ARG A 168 -7.40 4.82 9.61
N ASP A 169 -7.20 3.50 9.66
CA ASP A 169 -7.11 2.72 10.88
C ASP A 169 -5.87 3.11 11.72
N LEU A 170 -6.10 3.32 13.00
CA LEU A 170 -5.14 3.69 14.03
C LEU A 170 -5.04 2.62 15.13
N ALA A 171 -5.68 1.46 14.97
CA ALA A 171 -5.64 0.37 15.96
C ALA A 171 -4.20 -0.07 16.28
N ASN A 172 -3.31 -0.02 15.29
CA ASN A 172 -1.89 -0.39 15.43
C ASN A 172 -1.01 0.72 16.05
N LEU A 173 -1.60 1.86 16.44
CA LEU A 173 -0.88 3.00 17.02
C LEU A 173 -1.26 3.20 18.50
N PRO A 174 -0.34 3.73 19.32
CA PRO A 174 -0.61 4.00 20.75
C PRO A 174 -1.92 4.77 20.99
N ALA A 175 -2.61 4.46 22.09
CA ALA A 175 -3.90 5.06 22.47
C ALA A 175 -3.83 6.58 22.62
N ASP A 176 -2.69 7.08 23.10
CA ASP A 176 -2.40 8.46 23.45
C ASP A 176 -1.84 9.32 22.30
N ILE A 177 -1.77 8.77 21.07
CA ILE A 177 -1.27 9.54 19.94
C ILE A 177 -2.13 10.80 19.72
N GLN A 178 -1.51 11.98 19.72
CA GLN A 178 -2.22 13.26 19.61
C GLN A 178 -2.41 13.75 18.18
N VAL A 179 -1.61 13.24 17.24
CA VAL A 179 -1.59 13.67 15.83
C VAL A 179 -1.61 12.46 14.91
N CYS A 180 -2.48 12.47 13.90
CA CYS A 180 -2.52 11.42 12.89
C CYS A 180 -1.22 11.42 12.05
N PRO A 181 -0.46 10.32 11.98
CA PRO A 181 0.79 10.27 11.22
C PRO A 181 0.57 10.30 9.70
N TYR A 182 -0.66 10.07 9.24
CA TYR A 182 -0.98 9.97 7.82
C TYR A 182 -1.45 11.29 7.20
N CYS A 183 -2.17 12.13 7.96
CA CYS A 183 -2.70 13.40 7.46
C CYS A 183 -2.39 14.61 8.36
N GLY A 184 -1.71 14.42 9.49
CA GLY A 184 -1.33 15.51 10.39
C GLY A 184 -2.48 16.11 11.22
N THR A 185 -3.69 15.55 11.17
CA THR A 185 -4.82 16.05 11.98
C THR A 185 -4.57 15.80 13.46
N ARG A 186 -4.73 16.83 14.30
CA ARG A 186 -4.71 16.71 15.76
C ARG A 186 -6.06 16.18 16.26
N PHE A 187 -6.05 15.18 17.14
CA PHE A 187 -7.28 14.60 17.69
C PHE A 187 -7.89 15.46 18.80
N ASN A 188 -7.05 16.18 19.56
CA ASN A 188 -7.49 17.18 20.52
C ASN A 188 -7.28 18.57 19.88
N LYS A 189 -8.38 19.21 19.47
CA LYS A 189 -8.38 20.66 19.24
C LYS A 189 -8.38 21.32 20.61
N ALA A 190 -7.26 21.94 20.99
CA ALA A 190 -7.32 23.06 21.92
C ALA A 190 -7.88 24.27 21.16
#